data_AF-A0A6A2EL66-F1
#
_entry.id   AF-A0A6A2EL66-F1
#
_cell.length_a   1.000
_cell.length_b   1.000
_cell.length_c   1.000
_cell.angle_alpha   90.00
_cell.angle_beta   90.00
_cell.angle_gamma   90.00
#
_symmetry.space_group_name_H-M   'P 1'
#
loop_
_entity.id
_entity.type
_entity.pdbx_description
1 polymer ?
#
loop_
_entity_poly.entity_id
_entity_poly.type
_entity_poly.pdbx_seq_one_letter_code
_entity_poly.pdbx_strand_id
1 'polypeptide(L)'
;MKVVKYILVSIFGVVSFLTVSAQNTGMKGLKLNDTFTDERYLSQFARYQRYLPFIKYSSNFVEWDNATAVDNFFSKLANANSKKVNILHIGDSHIQADFFTGYIRENIQQIFGYGGRGFIFPYACAGTHSTYDYRTWKYGDWEGARNVKNPNFMDIGLAGAVAKTKDNEAGFKFGFKGGILMPDFTVLKIYCKKDSASFDLKIKLNNLDDTIYLKTNTQLHLPYVTVDLPMVSDTFAVFMNQTDSLQNHFECYGLMIETPHNKGVVYNSVGINGAGYNSILGQTLMNSHLQEMQPDMVVIDLGANDFYGFTFKEDELGNNLTLVIQAIKQAAPNASIIVSCSQDIYRKRKNVFATLQFSQLTQKIAQQNDVSWYNYFSVSGGRYSMLKWRRHQLAKKDKVHLTTAGYHLKGDLYLNAFLNSYMHYLKGRPERLVVADGNLATVNDGLFITKDNLVDPENDSTKTKVVHTVKKGEKLTAIAKKYKVDVDDIMDWNGLETVVVRRGQKLDIYIDKPAPKTASVTENTETVVEETVTPTPKKETAKPKKTPAKKKETDGIVRYKVRNGDTLWSIAKKHGVTVAQIKKLNNLRGDAIRIGQTLIISR
;
A
#
# COMPACT_ATOMS: atom_id res chain seq x y z
N MET A 1 -0.23 -18.47 5.05
CA MET A 1 -1.27 -18.95 4.11
C MET A 1 -2.68 -18.56 4.53
N LYS A 2 -3.11 -18.73 5.80
CA LYS A 2 -4.46 -18.31 6.24
C LYS A 2 -4.70 -16.79 6.15
N VAL A 3 -3.78 -15.94 6.63
CA VAL A 3 -3.91 -14.45 6.60
C VAL A 3 -4.01 -13.88 5.18
N VAL A 4 -3.11 -14.27 4.27
CA VAL A 4 -3.16 -13.88 2.85
C VAL A 4 -4.45 -14.36 2.19
N LYS A 5 -4.97 -15.54 2.56
CA LYS A 5 -6.24 -16.05 2.06
C LYS A 5 -7.43 -15.22 2.57
N TYR A 6 -7.40 -14.69 3.80
CA TYR A 6 -8.46 -13.82 4.31
C TYR A 6 -8.44 -12.42 3.69
N ILE A 7 -7.26 -11.81 3.54
CA ILE A 7 -7.10 -10.51 2.86
C ILE A 7 -7.50 -10.61 1.38
N LEU A 8 -7.32 -11.78 0.74
CA LEU A 8 -7.74 -12.03 -0.64
C LEU A 8 -9.22 -12.45 -0.78
N VAL A 9 -9.84 -13.07 0.23
CA VAL A 9 -11.26 -13.49 0.19
C VAL A 9 -12.21 -12.32 0.39
N SER A 10 -11.82 -11.29 1.15
CA SER A 10 -12.55 -10.02 1.24
C SER A 10 -12.62 -9.27 -0.10
N ILE A 11 -11.71 -9.54 -1.04
CA ILE A 11 -11.67 -8.95 -2.39
C ILE A 11 -12.79 -9.52 -3.29
N PHE A 12 -13.32 -10.72 -3.00
CA PHE A 12 -14.29 -11.42 -3.87
C PHE A 12 -15.70 -11.54 -3.28
N GLY A 13 -15.95 -11.05 -2.06
CA GLY A 13 -17.16 -11.36 -1.29
C GLY A 13 -18.24 -10.27 -1.18
N VAL A 14 -18.16 -9.18 -1.96
CA VAL A 14 -19.11 -8.06 -1.85
C VAL A 14 -20.26 -8.24 -2.84
N VAL A 15 -21.20 -9.14 -2.54
CA VAL A 15 -22.51 -9.18 -3.22
C VAL A 15 -23.62 -9.50 -2.21
N SER A 16 -24.58 -8.57 -2.11
CA SER A 16 -26.00 -8.72 -1.65
C SER A 16 -26.42 -8.00 -0.35
N PHE A 17 -27.32 -7.02 -0.56
CA PHE A 17 -28.50 -6.54 0.18
C PHE A 17 -28.69 -6.81 1.69
N LEU A 18 -29.07 -5.75 2.43
CA LEU A 18 -30.38 -5.60 3.08
C LEU A 18 -30.54 -4.19 3.71
N THR A 19 -31.73 -3.60 3.54
CA THR A 19 -32.19 -2.32 4.09
C THR A 19 -32.71 -2.48 5.53
N VAL A 20 -32.31 -1.61 6.46
CA VAL A 20 -33.05 -1.37 7.72
C VAL A 20 -33.10 0.12 8.02
N SER A 21 -34.29 0.62 8.34
CA SER A 21 -34.59 2.03 8.63
C SER A 21 -34.22 2.41 10.06
N ALA A 22 -33.48 3.51 10.26
CA ALA A 22 -33.40 4.21 11.54
C ALA A 22 -33.98 5.64 11.41
N GLN A 23 -35.00 5.93 12.22
CA GLN A 23 -35.56 7.27 12.41
C GLN A 23 -34.94 7.92 13.66
N ASN A 24 -34.89 9.26 13.58
CA ASN A 24 -34.71 10.24 14.66
C ASN A 24 -33.33 10.41 15.30
N THR A 25 -32.47 11.17 14.60
CA THR A 25 -31.71 12.28 15.21
C THR A 25 -31.68 13.46 14.26
N GLY A 26 -31.87 14.67 14.79
CA GLY A 26 -32.09 15.91 14.05
C GLY A 26 -30.85 16.47 13.33
N MET A 27 -30.27 15.72 12.39
CA MET A 27 -29.42 16.24 11.31
C MET A 27 -30.05 15.83 9.97
N LYS A 28 -30.94 16.67 9.44
CA LYS A 28 -31.48 16.50 8.08
C LYS A 28 -30.35 16.76 7.06
N GLY A 29 -29.62 15.72 6.67
CA GLY A 29 -28.64 15.85 5.57
C GLY A 29 -27.69 14.68 5.31
N LEU A 30 -27.37 13.85 6.31
CA LEU A 30 -26.65 12.60 6.11
C LEU A 30 -27.37 11.48 6.85
N LYS A 31 -28.03 10.60 6.10
CA LYS A 31 -28.14 9.21 6.57
C LYS A 31 -26.73 8.66 6.49
N LEU A 32 -26.10 8.33 7.63
CA LEU A 32 -25.01 7.35 7.60
C LEU A 32 -25.60 6.15 6.86
N ASN A 33 -25.18 5.91 5.62
CA ASN A 33 -25.54 4.67 4.95
C ASN A 33 -25.01 3.53 5.83
N ASP A 34 -25.76 2.44 5.89
CA ASP A 34 -25.52 1.20 6.65
C ASP A 34 -24.13 0.54 6.39
N THR A 35 -23.25 1.18 5.61
CA THR A 35 -21.86 0.82 5.35
C THR A 35 -20.90 1.18 6.49
N PHE A 36 -21.16 2.21 7.31
CA PHE A 36 -20.26 2.56 8.44
C PHE A 36 -20.51 1.75 9.70
N THR A 37 -21.76 1.37 9.91
CA THR A 37 -22.20 0.43 10.94
C THR A 37 -22.07 -1.02 10.48
N ASP A 38 -21.56 -1.24 9.27
CA ASP A 38 -21.36 -2.56 8.73
C ASP A 38 -20.39 -3.33 9.62
N GLU A 39 -20.94 -4.25 10.42
CA GLU A 39 -20.20 -5.14 11.30
C GLU A 39 -19.05 -5.84 10.55
N ARG A 40 -19.10 -5.91 9.21
CA ARG A 40 -18.02 -6.43 8.36
C ARG A 40 -16.71 -5.64 8.43
N TYR A 41 -16.73 -4.30 8.48
CA TYR A 41 -15.48 -3.50 8.54
C TYR A 41 -14.85 -3.59 9.94
N LEU A 42 -15.64 -3.42 11.00
CA LEU A 42 -15.18 -3.61 12.38
C LEU A 42 -14.75 -5.06 12.67
N SER A 43 -15.47 -6.05 12.13
CA SER A 43 -15.08 -7.47 12.27
C SER A 43 -13.82 -7.82 11.48
N GLN A 44 -13.51 -7.13 10.38
CA GLN A 44 -12.25 -7.30 9.66
C GLN A 44 -11.06 -6.83 10.50
N PHE A 45 -11.18 -5.67 11.17
CA PHE A 45 -10.15 -5.19 12.08
C PHE A 45 -10.00 -6.07 13.33
N ALA A 46 -11.10 -6.54 13.91
CA ALA A 46 -11.05 -7.53 14.99
C ALA A 46 -10.36 -8.83 14.57
N ARG A 47 -10.56 -9.28 13.32
CA ARG A 47 -9.83 -10.41 12.73
C ARG A 47 -8.36 -10.10 12.54
N TYR A 48 -8.01 -8.92 12.02
CA TYR A 48 -6.62 -8.51 11.87
C TYR A 48 -5.90 -8.50 13.21
N GLN A 49 -6.50 -7.91 14.25
CA GLN A 49 -5.94 -7.87 15.61
C GLN A 49 -5.61 -9.27 16.14
N ARG A 50 -6.47 -10.26 15.89
CA ARG A 50 -6.21 -11.66 16.26
C ARG A 50 -5.01 -12.27 15.54
N TYR A 51 -4.75 -11.89 14.30
CA TYR A 51 -3.69 -12.47 13.46
C TYR A 51 -2.41 -11.65 13.39
N LEU A 52 -2.48 -10.37 13.73
CA LEU A 52 -1.42 -9.36 13.65
C LEU A 52 -1.40 -8.55 14.95
N PRO A 53 -1.22 -9.19 16.13
CA PRO A 53 -1.32 -8.51 17.43
C PRO A 53 -0.21 -7.48 17.67
N PHE A 54 0.81 -7.44 16.80
CA PHE A 54 1.88 -6.46 16.86
C PHE A 54 1.49 -5.09 16.28
N ILE A 55 0.39 -5.00 15.52
CA ILE A 55 -0.17 -3.74 15.01
C ILE A 55 -0.93 -3.02 16.14
N LYS A 56 -0.75 -1.71 16.27
CA LYS A 56 -1.32 -0.90 17.36
C LYS A 56 -2.66 -0.27 16.95
N TYR A 57 -3.70 -1.10 16.86
CA TYR A 57 -5.04 -0.67 16.40
C TYR A 57 -5.69 0.41 17.28
N SER A 58 -5.54 0.35 18.60
CA SER A 58 -6.09 1.36 19.51
C SER A 58 -5.40 2.72 19.43
N SER A 59 -4.26 2.80 18.75
CA SER A 59 -3.53 4.05 18.52
C SER A 59 -3.65 4.54 17.08
N ASN A 60 -4.52 3.92 16.28
CA ASN A 60 -4.64 4.20 14.86
C ASN A 60 -5.58 5.38 14.61
N PHE A 61 -5.03 6.59 14.75
CA PHE A 61 -5.71 7.88 14.55
C PHE A 61 -4.82 8.82 13.73
N VAL A 62 -5.45 9.73 13.00
CA VAL A 62 -4.82 10.98 12.55
C VAL A 62 -4.93 11.98 13.70
N GLU A 63 -3.80 12.47 14.18
CA GLU A 63 -3.67 13.32 15.37
C GLU A 63 -3.57 14.80 14.98
N TRP A 64 -4.05 15.70 15.84
CA TRP A 64 -3.87 17.15 15.71
C TRP A 64 -3.83 17.83 17.09
N ASP A 65 -3.03 18.89 17.19
CA ASP A 65 -2.96 19.72 18.40
C ASP A 65 -3.94 20.91 18.38
N ASN A 66 -4.42 21.29 17.19
CA ASN A 66 -5.38 22.37 16.97
C ASN A 66 -6.40 21.96 15.90
N ALA A 67 -7.70 22.19 16.13
CA ALA A 67 -8.78 21.73 15.25
C ALA A 67 -8.72 22.36 13.84
N THR A 68 -8.12 23.55 13.71
CA THR A 68 -7.92 24.22 12.41
C THR A 68 -7.11 23.37 11.42
N ALA A 69 -6.28 22.43 11.92
CA ALA A 69 -5.53 21.49 11.08
C ALA A 69 -6.44 20.58 10.24
N VAL A 70 -7.69 20.33 10.68
CA VAL A 70 -8.62 19.37 10.05
C VAL A 70 -10.01 19.95 9.75
N ASP A 71 -10.38 21.10 10.34
CA ASP A 71 -11.72 21.68 10.30
C ASP A 71 -12.26 21.90 8.87
N ASN A 72 -11.48 22.60 8.04
CA ASN A 72 -11.86 22.93 6.66
C ASN A 72 -12.19 21.66 5.88
N PHE A 73 -11.30 20.67 5.97
CA PHE A 73 -11.43 19.42 5.26
C PHE A 73 -12.60 18.57 5.79
N PHE A 74 -12.66 18.28 7.09
CA PHE A 74 -13.71 17.40 7.63
C PHE A 74 -15.11 18.03 7.54
N SER A 75 -15.23 19.35 7.66
CA SER A 75 -16.49 20.05 7.40
C SER A 75 -16.91 19.93 5.94
N LYS A 76 -15.98 20.02 4.97
CA LYS A 76 -16.31 19.83 3.55
C LYS A 76 -16.62 18.37 3.23
N LEU A 77 -15.88 17.42 3.81
CA LEU A 77 -16.10 15.98 3.66
C LEU A 77 -17.49 15.54 4.13
N ALA A 78 -17.98 16.12 5.23
CA ALA A 78 -19.36 15.90 5.69
C ALA A 78 -20.41 16.28 4.62
N ASN A 79 -20.07 17.14 3.67
CA ASN A 79 -20.96 17.59 2.60
C ASN A 79 -20.55 17.03 1.23
N ALA A 80 -19.80 15.91 1.19
CA ALA A 80 -19.29 15.33 -0.06
C ALA A 80 -20.42 14.90 -1.03
N ASN A 81 -21.63 14.66 -0.55
CA ASN A 81 -22.80 14.38 -1.39
C ASN A 81 -23.22 15.57 -2.28
N SER A 82 -22.82 16.80 -1.93
CA SER A 82 -23.16 18.03 -2.66
C SER A 82 -21.97 18.97 -2.93
N LYS A 83 -20.77 18.62 -2.46
CA LYS A 83 -19.53 19.37 -2.67
C LYS A 83 -18.42 18.41 -3.09
N LYS A 84 -17.66 18.76 -4.12
CA LYS A 84 -16.48 17.98 -4.51
C LYS A 84 -15.39 18.13 -3.46
N VAL A 85 -14.76 17.03 -3.08
CA VAL A 85 -13.66 16.99 -2.11
C VAL A 85 -12.40 16.47 -2.79
N ASN A 86 -11.36 17.30 -2.85
CA ASN A 86 -10.10 16.97 -3.50
C ASN A 86 -9.05 16.58 -2.45
N ILE A 87 -8.57 15.33 -2.52
CA ILE A 87 -7.48 14.83 -1.68
C ILE A 87 -6.26 14.64 -2.58
N LEU A 88 -5.10 15.17 -2.18
CA LEU A 88 -3.83 14.96 -2.85
C LEU A 88 -2.89 14.18 -1.93
N HIS A 89 -2.52 12.97 -2.32
CA HIS A 89 -1.57 12.13 -1.60
C HIS A 89 -0.24 12.10 -2.35
N ILE A 90 0.77 12.74 -1.76
CA ILE A 90 2.12 12.85 -2.29
C ILE A 90 3.01 11.81 -1.63
N GLY A 91 3.75 11.03 -2.42
CA GLY A 91 4.73 10.11 -1.85
C GLY A 91 5.78 9.56 -2.79
N ASP A 92 6.36 8.43 -2.40
CA ASP A 92 7.50 7.83 -3.07
C ASP A 92 7.13 6.56 -3.85
N SER A 93 8.02 5.57 -3.86
CA SER A 93 7.79 4.24 -4.43
C SER A 93 6.56 3.51 -3.85
N HIS A 94 6.18 3.77 -2.60
CA HIS A 94 5.02 3.17 -1.95
C HIS A 94 3.70 3.71 -2.53
N ILE A 95 3.72 4.95 -3.04
CA ILE A 95 2.57 5.62 -3.63
C ILE A 95 2.53 5.42 -5.15
N GLN A 96 3.68 5.50 -5.85
CA GLN A 96 3.75 5.39 -7.32
C GLN A 96 3.09 4.12 -7.86
N ALA A 97 3.23 2.99 -7.16
CA ALA A 97 2.65 1.73 -7.60
C ALA A 97 1.12 1.65 -7.42
N ASP A 98 0.55 2.56 -6.64
CA ASP A 98 -0.89 2.76 -6.41
C ASP A 98 -1.64 1.57 -5.80
N PHE A 99 -0.93 0.56 -5.27
CA PHE A 99 -1.56 -0.54 -4.52
C PHE A 99 -2.15 -0.08 -3.18
N PHE A 100 -1.55 0.93 -2.57
CA PHE A 100 -1.96 1.48 -1.28
C PHE A 100 -3.03 2.56 -1.47
N THR A 101 -2.72 3.59 -2.26
CA THR A 101 -3.62 4.71 -2.51
C THR A 101 -4.80 4.38 -3.42
N GLY A 102 -4.65 3.43 -4.35
CA GLY A 102 -5.76 2.95 -5.16
C GLY A 102 -6.80 2.22 -4.31
N TYR A 103 -6.33 1.45 -3.32
CA TYR A 103 -7.21 0.81 -2.33
C TYR A 103 -7.94 1.84 -1.47
N ILE A 104 -7.24 2.86 -0.95
CA ILE A 104 -7.87 3.96 -0.20
C ILE A 104 -8.92 4.66 -1.06
N ARG A 105 -8.55 5.03 -2.29
CA ARG A 105 -9.40 5.73 -3.26
C ARG A 105 -10.71 4.98 -3.50
N GLU A 106 -10.65 3.68 -3.79
CA GLU A 106 -11.85 2.87 -4.00
C GLU A 106 -12.78 2.92 -2.77
N ASN A 107 -12.24 2.66 -1.58
CA ASN A 107 -13.04 2.57 -0.37
C ASN A 107 -13.59 3.95 0.08
N ILE A 108 -12.79 5.01 0.05
CA ILE A 108 -13.25 6.34 0.47
C ILE A 108 -14.31 6.91 -0.49
N GLN A 109 -14.24 6.60 -1.78
CA GLN A 109 -15.24 7.02 -2.76
C GLN A 109 -16.53 6.20 -2.66
N GLN A 110 -16.46 4.91 -2.32
CA GLN A 110 -17.66 4.14 -1.99
C GLN A 110 -18.42 4.74 -0.80
N ILE A 111 -17.70 5.32 0.16
CA ILE A 111 -18.26 5.94 1.35
C ILE A 111 -18.86 7.31 1.04
N PHE A 112 -18.06 8.22 0.47
CA PHE A 112 -18.37 9.65 0.37
C PHE A 112 -18.85 10.06 -1.03
N GLY A 113 -18.94 9.12 -1.96
CA GLY A 113 -19.30 9.34 -3.36
C GLY A 113 -18.08 9.47 -4.28
N TYR A 114 -18.26 9.06 -5.53
CA TYR A 114 -17.25 9.15 -6.57
C TYR A 114 -17.24 10.55 -7.19
N GLY A 115 -16.11 11.27 -7.07
CA GLY A 115 -15.90 12.55 -7.74
C GLY A 115 -15.06 12.46 -9.01
N GLY A 116 -14.39 11.32 -9.24
CA GLY A 116 -13.46 11.11 -10.35
C GLY A 116 -12.40 10.05 -10.06
N ARG A 117 -11.70 9.57 -11.08
CA ARG A 117 -10.52 8.71 -10.90
C ARG A 117 -9.33 9.50 -10.33
N GLY A 118 -9.27 10.80 -10.57
CA GLY A 118 -8.19 11.68 -10.15
C GLY A 118 -6.97 11.60 -11.06
N PHE A 119 -5.82 11.99 -10.52
CA PHE A 119 -4.58 12.19 -11.27
C PHE A 119 -4.01 10.88 -11.86
N ILE A 120 -3.50 10.98 -13.09
CA ILE A 120 -2.78 9.94 -13.85
C ILE A 120 -1.65 10.58 -14.65
N PHE A 121 -0.70 9.77 -15.11
CA PHE A 121 0.45 10.24 -15.89
C PHE A 121 0.90 9.20 -16.94
N PRO A 122 1.33 9.62 -18.15
CA PRO A 122 1.81 8.73 -19.21
C PRO A 122 3.24 8.24 -18.94
N TYR A 123 3.41 7.40 -17.92
CA TYR A 123 4.73 6.98 -17.41
C TYR A 123 5.67 6.36 -18.46
N ALA A 124 5.13 5.71 -19.50
CA ALA A 124 5.93 5.19 -20.61
C ALA A 124 6.71 6.29 -21.35
N CYS A 125 6.13 7.49 -21.50
CA CYS A 125 6.79 8.62 -22.14
C CYS A 125 7.96 9.17 -21.31
N ALA A 126 7.84 9.13 -19.98
CA ALA A 126 8.91 9.54 -19.05
C ALA A 126 9.89 8.41 -18.68
N GLY A 127 9.80 7.23 -19.31
CA GLY A 127 10.72 6.12 -19.08
C GLY A 127 10.68 5.56 -17.65
N THR A 128 9.52 5.54 -17.00
CA THR A 128 9.35 5.06 -15.63
C THR A 128 8.19 4.06 -15.51
N HIS A 129 8.05 3.46 -14.32
CA HIS A 129 7.05 2.42 -14.05
C HIS A 129 5.64 3.01 -13.96
N SER A 130 4.67 2.30 -14.54
CA SER A 130 3.23 2.59 -14.41
C SER A 130 2.68 2.23 -13.03
N THR A 131 1.42 2.60 -12.79
CA THR A 131 0.64 2.22 -11.60
C THR A 131 0.07 0.80 -11.72
N TYR A 132 -0.60 0.34 -10.67
CA TYR A 132 -1.31 -0.94 -10.67
C TYR A 132 -2.55 -0.93 -11.56
N ASP A 133 -3.32 0.16 -11.57
CA ASP A 133 -4.68 0.19 -12.11
C ASP A 133 -4.77 0.58 -13.59
N TYR A 134 -3.70 1.14 -14.16
CA TYR A 134 -3.57 1.36 -15.59
C TYR A 134 -2.15 1.11 -16.11
N ARG A 135 -2.06 0.80 -17.40
CA ARG A 135 -0.80 0.72 -18.16
C ARG A 135 -0.74 1.85 -19.18
N THR A 136 0.47 2.29 -19.47
CA THR A 136 0.73 3.32 -20.48
C THR A 136 1.60 2.79 -21.62
N TRP A 137 1.36 3.28 -22.82
CA TRP A 137 2.21 3.08 -24.00
C TRP A 137 2.56 4.43 -24.61
N LYS A 138 3.67 4.48 -25.36
CA LYS A 138 4.09 5.65 -26.13
C LYS A 138 4.22 5.31 -27.61
N TYR A 139 4.05 6.33 -28.44
CA TYR A 139 4.27 6.34 -29.88
C TYR A 139 5.18 7.54 -30.19
N GLY A 140 6.08 7.37 -31.16
CA GLY A 140 7.05 8.40 -31.49
C GLY A 140 8.11 8.63 -30.41
N ASP A 141 8.86 9.71 -30.59
CA ASP A 141 9.96 10.07 -29.71
C ASP A 141 9.50 10.88 -28.49
N TRP A 142 10.02 10.50 -27.33
CA TRP A 142 9.71 11.17 -26.06
C TRP A 142 10.97 11.29 -25.21
N GLU A 143 11.13 12.48 -24.64
CA GLU A 143 12.06 12.80 -23.58
C GLU A 143 11.28 12.94 -22.27
N GLY A 144 11.87 12.57 -21.14
CA GLY A 144 11.22 12.82 -19.86
C GLY A 144 12.19 12.89 -18.68
N ALA A 145 11.72 13.53 -17.62
CA ALA A 145 12.44 13.68 -16.37
C ALA A 145 11.52 13.38 -15.18
N ARG A 146 12.15 13.19 -14.03
CA ARG A 146 11.49 13.02 -12.74
C ARG A 146 12.11 13.96 -11.72
N ASN A 147 11.37 14.27 -10.67
CA ASN A 147 11.82 15.15 -9.59
C ASN A 147 13.07 14.63 -8.82
N VAL A 148 13.38 13.33 -8.96
CA VAL A 148 14.61 12.70 -8.46
C VAL A 148 15.77 12.69 -9.46
N LYS A 149 15.51 12.96 -10.74
CA LYS A 149 16.50 12.95 -11.83
C LYS A 149 16.03 13.82 -13.00
N ASN A 150 16.52 15.05 -13.04
CA ASN A 150 16.17 16.06 -14.04
C ASN A 150 17.42 16.74 -14.63
N PRO A 151 18.20 16.04 -15.49
CA PRO A 151 19.47 16.56 -15.99
C PRO A 151 19.33 17.77 -16.92
N ASN A 152 18.15 17.94 -17.53
CA ASN A 152 17.88 18.98 -18.52
C ASN A 152 17.04 20.13 -17.95
N PHE A 153 16.91 20.22 -16.62
CA PHE A 153 16.17 21.27 -15.91
C PHE A 153 14.76 21.51 -16.46
N MET A 154 14.08 20.43 -16.86
CA MET A 154 12.72 20.52 -17.37
C MET A 154 11.75 20.91 -16.25
N ASP A 155 10.67 21.59 -16.60
CA ASP A 155 9.62 21.88 -15.65
C ASP A 155 8.93 20.61 -15.15
N ILE A 156 8.66 20.53 -13.85
CA ILE A 156 8.04 19.36 -13.21
C ILE A 156 6.81 19.81 -12.42
N GLY A 157 5.65 19.25 -12.79
CA GLY A 157 4.39 19.45 -12.09
C GLY A 157 4.11 18.41 -11.00
N LEU A 158 2.86 18.38 -10.53
CA LEU A 158 2.42 17.54 -9.40
C LEU A 158 2.68 16.04 -9.55
N ALA A 159 2.75 15.52 -10.78
CA ALA A 159 3.08 14.12 -11.01
C ALA A 159 4.49 13.74 -10.51
N GLY A 160 5.36 14.72 -10.29
CA GLY A 160 6.79 14.52 -10.06
C GLY A 160 7.53 14.02 -11.32
N ALA A 161 6.89 14.10 -12.49
CA ALA A 161 7.45 13.72 -13.78
C ALA A 161 6.95 14.64 -14.90
N VAL A 162 7.70 14.66 -16.00
CA VAL A 162 7.37 15.38 -17.23
C VAL A 162 7.67 14.49 -18.44
N ALA A 163 6.84 14.60 -19.46
CA ALA A 163 7.02 13.95 -20.75
C ALA A 163 6.96 15.02 -21.85
N LYS A 164 8.03 15.13 -22.63
CA LYS A 164 8.20 16.11 -23.71
C LYS A 164 8.41 15.40 -25.04
N THR A 165 7.85 15.96 -26.10
CA THR A 165 8.11 15.53 -27.48
C THR A 165 8.23 16.73 -28.41
N LYS A 166 8.98 16.54 -29.50
CA LYS A 166 9.01 17.44 -30.68
C LYS A 166 8.48 16.75 -31.94
N ASP A 167 8.10 15.49 -31.81
CA ASP A 167 7.57 14.66 -32.88
C ASP A 167 6.05 14.92 -32.97
N ASN A 168 5.62 15.42 -34.13
CA ASN A 168 4.23 15.80 -34.39
C ASN A 168 3.32 14.59 -34.68
N GLU A 169 3.87 13.38 -34.81
CA GLU A 169 3.14 12.12 -34.93
C GLU A 169 3.15 11.32 -33.61
N ALA A 170 3.86 11.81 -32.59
CA ALA A 170 3.94 11.17 -31.30
C ALA A 170 2.57 11.09 -30.60
N GLY A 171 2.47 10.16 -29.65
CA GLY A 171 1.29 10.02 -28.81
C GLY A 171 1.52 9.11 -27.62
N PHE A 172 0.50 9.00 -26.77
CA PHE A 172 0.49 8.07 -25.66
C PHE A 172 -0.90 7.47 -25.46
N LYS A 173 -0.94 6.28 -24.87
CA LYS A 173 -2.18 5.53 -24.62
C LYS A 173 -2.25 5.12 -23.16
N PHE A 174 -3.45 5.19 -22.60
CA PHE A 174 -3.82 4.60 -21.33
C PHE A 174 -4.70 3.38 -21.56
N GLY A 175 -4.51 2.34 -20.75
CA GLY A 175 -5.37 1.16 -20.70
C GLY A 175 -5.59 0.78 -19.24
N PHE A 176 -6.81 0.98 -18.77
CA PHE A 176 -7.25 0.75 -17.41
C PHE A 176 -7.67 -0.70 -17.22
N LYS A 177 -7.55 -1.20 -15.99
CA LYS A 177 -8.20 -2.44 -15.60
C LYS A 177 -9.71 -2.22 -15.52
N GLY A 178 -10.47 -3.27 -15.82
CA GLY A 178 -11.94 -3.24 -15.71
C GLY A 178 -12.39 -2.85 -14.30
N GLY A 179 -13.45 -2.03 -14.21
CA GLY A 179 -14.04 -1.57 -12.95
C GLY A 179 -13.37 -0.34 -12.31
N ILE A 180 -12.27 0.17 -12.87
CA ILE A 180 -11.57 1.34 -12.33
C ILE A 180 -12.26 2.66 -12.67
N LEU A 181 -12.84 2.76 -13.88
CA LEU A 181 -13.53 3.97 -14.33
C LEU A 181 -15.04 3.77 -14.21
N MET A 182 -15.69 4.68 -13.49
CA MET A 182 -17.16 4.72 -13.38
C MET A 182 -17.76 5.40 -14.62
N PRO A 183 -19.04 5.13 -14.97
CA PRO A 183 -19.64 5.62 -16.22
C PRO A 183 -19.67 7.15 -16.40
N ASP A 184 -19.59 7.91 -15.33
CA ASP A 184 -19.63 9.39 -15.33
C ASP A 184 -18.24 10.04 -15.26
N PHE A 185 -17.15 9.27 -15.37
CA PHE A 185 -15.77 9.77 -15.38
C PHE A 185 -15.38 10.34 -16.74
N THR A 186 -16.15 11.33 -17.20
CA THR A 186 -16.07 11.86 -18.57
C THR A 186 -15.27 13.14 -18.69
N VAL A 187 -14.89 13.81 -17.60
CA VAL A 187 -14.11 15.06 -17.70
C VAL A 187 -12.62 14.72 -17.68
N LEU A 188 -11.90 15.07 -18.75
CA LEU A 188 -10.46 14.87 -18.86
C LEU A 188 -9.74 16.22 -18.88
N LYS A 189 -8.91 16.47 -17.86
CA LYS A 189 -7.96 17.59 -17.82
C LYS A 189 -6.57 17.09 -18.18
N ILE A 190 -5.86 17.79 -19.05
CA ILE A 190 -4.50 17.48 -19.48
C ILE A 190 -3.61 18.64 -19.07
N TYR A 191 -2.82 18.46 -18.00
CA TYR A 191 -1.83 19.43 -17.56
C TYR A 191 -0.67 19.44 -18.55
N CYS A 192 -0.45 20.57 -19.19
CA CYS A 192 0.53 20.69 -20.25
C CYS A 192 1.04 22.13 -20.39
N LYS A 193 2.18 22.26 -21.07
CA LYS A 193 2.63 23.57 -21.55
C LYS A 193 1.68 24.09 -22.62
N LYS A 194 1.45 25.40 -22.59
CA LYS A 194 0.44 26.08 -23.42
C LYS A 194 1.04 27.39 -23.94
N ASP A 195 1.67 27.29 -25.09
CA ASP A 195 2.17 28.44 -25.85
C ASP A 195 1.85 28.26 -27.34
N SER A 196 2.16 29.26 -28.17
CA SER A 196 1.92 29.20 -29.62
C SER A 196 2.70 28.08 -30.33
N ALA A 197 3.77 27.57 -29.71
CA ALA A 197 4.58 26.50 -30.24
C ALA A 197 4.14 25.10 -29.74
N SER A 198 3.11 25.02 -28.89
CA SER A 198 2.56 23.78 -28.36
C SER A 198 1.65 23.10 -29.39
N PHE A 199 1.86 21.81 -29.67
CA PHE A 199 0.97 21.02 -30.54
C PHE A 199 -0.45 20.97 -29.97
N ASP A 200 -1.45 20.97 -30.85
CA ASP A 200 -2.81 20.60 -30.48
C ASP A 200 -2.92 19.07 -30.29
N LEU A 201 -4.06 18.59 -29.81
CA LEU A 201 -4.24 17.18 -29.45
C LEU A 201 -5.40 16.52 -30.22
N LYS A 202 -5.20 15.25 -30.58
CA LYS A 202 -6.24 14.30 -31.03
C LYS A 202 -6.43 13.25 -29.96
N ILE A 203 -7.66 13.04 -29.50
CA ILE A 203 -8.01 12.01 -28.52
C ILE A 203 -8.86 10.96 -29.21
N LYS A 204 -8.46 9.70 -29.07
CA LYS A 204 -9.18 8.53 -29.60
C LYS A 204 -9.58 7.63 -28.44
N LEU A 205 -10.86 7.31 -28.36
CA LEU A 205 -11.40 6.32 -27.43
C LEU A 205 -11.55 4.99 -28.17
N ASN A 206 -11.37 3.86 -27.49
CA ASN A 206 -11.50 2.55 -28.15
C ASN A 206 -12.95 2.19 -28.56
N ASN A 207 -13.92 2.88 -27.98
CA ASN A 207 -15.36 2.67 -28.14
C ASN A 207 -16.05 3.83 -28.86
N LEU A 208 -15.27 4.73 -29.48
CA LEU A 208 -15.75 5.84 -30.28
C LEU A 208 -14.98 5.86 -31.60
N ASP A 209 -15.69 5.83 -32.73
CA ASP A 209 -15.07 5.94 -34.05
C ASP A 209 -14.55 7.37 -34.33
N ASP A 210 -15.25 8.37 -33.80
CA ASP A 210 -14.90 9.77 -33.94
C ASP A 210 -13.63 10.15 -33.15
N THR A 211 -12.85 11.06 -33.72
CA THR A 211 -11.69 11.65 -33.06
C THR A 211 -12.07 12.99 -32.44
N ILE A 212 -11.69 13.18 -31.18
CA ILE A 212 -11.90 14.43 -30.46
C ILE A 212 -10.65 15.31 -30.65
N TYR A 213 -10.84 16.57 -31.05
CA TYR A 213 -9.76 17.52 -31.29
C TYR A 213 -9.75 18.60 -30.20
N LEU A 214 -8.57 18.91 -29.66
CA LEU A 214 -8.41 19.85 -28.55
C LEU A 214 -7.28 20.83 -28.84
N LYS A 215 -7.61 22.13 -28.82
CA LYS A 215 -6.62 23.21 -28.98
C LYS A 215 -5.88 23.48 -27.68
N THR A 216 -4.56 23.41 -27.67
CA THR A 216 -3.74 23.59 -26.45
C THR A 216 -3.52 25.06 -26.11
N ASN A 217 -3.42 25.93 -27.11
CA ASN A 217 -3.25 27.38 -26.95
C ASN A 217 -4.59 28.09 -26.64
N THR A 218 -5.35 27.59 -25.65
CA THR A 218 -6.62 28.16 -25.18
C THR A 218 -6.62 28.26 -23.66
N GLN A 219 -7.43 29.15 -23.06
CA GLN A 219 -7.53 29.29 -21.60
C GLN A 219 -6.15 29.42 -20.91
N LEU A 220 -5.27 30.28 -21.41
CA LEU A 220 -3.85 30.35 -21.01
C LEU A 220 -3.60 30.63 -19.51
N HIS A 221 -4.61 31.09 -18.78
CA HIS A 221 -4.55 31.26 -17.33
C HIS A 221 -4.61 29.94 -16.55
N LEU A 222 -5.02 28.83 -17.19
CA LEU A 222 -5.07 27.49 -16.58
C LEU A 222 -3.85 26.65 -17.00
N PRO A 223 -3.29 25.82 -16.09
CA PRO A 223 -2.16 24.93 -16.37
C PRO A 223 -2.55 23.66 -17.15
N TYR A 224 -3.81 23.55 -17.59
CA TYR A 224 -4.33 22.42 -18.35
C TYR A 224 -5.25 22.87 -19.48
N VAL A 225 -5.51 21.94 -20.39
CA VAL A 225 -6.68 21.96 -21.27
C VAL A 225 -7.68 20.89 -20.84
N THR A 226 -8.96 21.12 -21.06
CA THR A 226 -10.03 20.24 -20.59
C THR A 226 -10.95 19.84 -21.73
N VAL A 227 -11.51 18.64 -21.63
CA VAL A 227 -12.50 18.13 -22.56
C VAL A 227 -13.51 17.24 -21.83
N ASP A 228 -14.78 17.39 -22.20
CA ASP A 228 -15.85 16.48 -21.79
C ASP A 228 -15.92 15.36 -22.83
N LEU A 229 -15.55 14.16 -22.41
CA LEU A 229 -15.65 12.96 -23.23
C LEU A 229 -17.13 12.57 -23.38
N PRO A 230 -17.57 12.17 -24.58
CA PRO A 230 -18.96 11.77 -24.81
C PRO A 230 -19.33 10.48 -24.06
N MET A 231 -18.32 9.67 -23.73
CA MET A 231 -18.46 8.44 -22.96
C MET A 231 -17.14 8.07 -22.29
N VAL A 232 -17.23 7.24 -21.25
CA VAL A 232 -16.07 6.65 -20.60
C VAL A 232 -15.51 5.53 -21.46
N SER A 233 -14.19 5.40 -21.43
CA SER A 233 -13.45 4.37 -22.14
C SER A 233 -12.36 3.80 -21.24
N ASP A 234 -12.27 2.48 -21.15
CA ASP A 234 -11.16 1.82 -20.45
C ASP A 234 -9.83 1.96 -21.18
N THR A 235 -9.85 2.44 -22.43
CA THR A 235 -8.66 2.65 -23.25
C THR A 235 -8.79 3.88 -24.13
N PHE A 236 -8.01 4.91 -23.83
CA PHE A 236 -7.91 6.09 -24.69
C PHE A 236 -6.46 6.41 -25.07
N ALA A 237 -6.28 7.04 -26.22
CA ALA A 237 -5.00 7.52 -26.71
C ALA A 237 -5.07 9.01 -27.04
N VAL A 238 -3.97 9.71 -26.78
CA VAL A 238 -3.77 11.12 -27.12
C VAL A 238 -2.60 11.20 -28.08
N PHE A 239 -2.81 11.81 -29.24
CA PHE A 239 -1.80 12.02 -30.28
C PHE A 239 -1.60 13.51 -30.52
N MET A 240 -0.39 13.87 -30.94
CA MET A 240 -0.08 15.23 -31.34
C MET A 240 -0.83 15.58 -32.63
N ASN A 241 -1.18 16.85 -32.77
CA ASN A 241 -1.83 17.42 -33.92
C ASN A 241 -1.21 18.77 -34.24
N GLN A 242 -0.29 18.79 -35.19
CA GLN A 242 0.24 20.05 -35.69
C GLN A 242 -0.79 20.69 -36.62
N THR A 243 -1.50 21.70 -36.13
CA THR A 243 -2.48 22.49 -36.88
C THR A 243 -1.91 23.81 -37.39
N ASP A 244 -0.76 24.22 -36.86
CA ASP A 244 -0.06 25.45 -37.21
C ASP A 244 1.44 25.16 -37.38
N SER A 245 2.09 25.79 -38.36
CA SER A 245 3.51 25.57 -38.66
C SER A 245 4.46 26.08 -37.57
N LEU A 246 4.00 26.97 -36.68
CA LEU A 246 4.76 27.44 -35.52
C LEU A 246 4.87 26.38 -34.41
N GLN A 247 3.95 25.41 -34.39
CA GLN A 247 3.94 24.36 -33.37
C GLN A 247 5.09 23.38 -33.59
N ASN A 248 5.84 23.08 -32.55
CA ASN A 248 7.05 22.25 -32.62
C ASN A 248 7.32 21.41 -31.37
N HIS A 249 6.47 21.47 -30.34
CA HIS A 249 6.65 20.66 -29.15
C HIS A 249 5.34 20.40 -28.40
N PHE A 250 5.39 19.45 -27.48
CA PHE A 250 4.38 19.27 -26.44
C PHE A 250 5.05 18.82 -25.14
N GLU A 251 4.61 19.36 -24.01
CA GLU A 251 5.08 18.99 -22.68
C GLU A 251 3.88 18.63 -21.80
N CYS A 252 3.86 17.40 -21.28
CA CYS A 252 2.81 16.89 -20.41
C CYS A 252 3.30 16.76 -18.97
N TYR A 253 2.52 17.30 -18.04
CA TYR A 253 2.78 17.28 -16.60
C TYR A 253 1.79 16.36 -15.85
N GLY A 254 0.86 15.73 -16.57
CA GLY A 254 -0.13 14.79 -16.03
C GLY A 254 -1.54 15.02 -16.58
N LEU A 255 -2.46 14.15 -16.20
CA LEU A 255 -3.87 14.26 -16.55
C LEU A 255 -4.72 14.00 -15.30
N MET A 256 -5.95 14.51 -15.29
CA MET A 256 -6.92 14.24 -14.24
C MET A 256 -8.25 13.83 -14.87
N ILE A 257 -8.81 12.73 -14.36
CA ILE A 257 -10.12 12.22 -14.79
C ILE A 257 -11.13 12.50 -13.67
N GLU A 258 -12.17 13.26 -13.99
CA GLU A 258 -13.21 13.70 -13.05
C GLU A 258 -14.62 13.37 -13.55
N THR A 259 -15.59 13.51 -12.64
CA THR A 259 -17.00 13.63 -13.01
C THR A 259 -17.33 15.08 -13.39
N PRO A 260 -18.36 15.31 -14.22
CA PRO A 260 -18.89 16.65 -14.48
C PRO A 260 -19.62 17.25 -13.27
N HIS A 261 -19.80 16.48 -12.20
CA HIS A 261 -20.54 16.89 -11.02
C HIS A 261 -19.61 17.52 -9.97
N ASN A 262 -20.10 18.56 -9.31
CA ASN A 262 -19.38 19.19 -8.19
C ASN A 262 -19.68 18.48 -6.85
N LYS A 263 -19.53 17.16 -6.83
CA LYS A 263 -19.74 16.31 -5.64
C LYS A 263 -18.82 15.09 -5.65
N GLY A 264 -18.74 14.39 -4.53
CA GLY A 264 -17.94 13.20 -4.33
C GLY A 264 -16.46 13.52 -4.06
N VAL A 265 -15.71 12.48 -3.75
CA VAL A 265 -14.28 12.55 -3.46
C VAL A 265 -13.48 12.30 -4.73
N VAL A 266 -12.47 13.12 -5.01
CA VAL A 266 -11.40 12.85 -5.97
C VAL A 266 -10.13 12.58 -5.17
N TYR A 267 -9.61 11.36 -5.23
CA TYR A 267 -8.39 10.97 -4.51
C TYR A 267 -7.21 10.91 -5.48
N ASN A 268 -6.37 11.95 -5.47
CA ASN A 268 -5.22 12.08 -6.34
C ASN A 268 -4.00 11.40 -5.68
N SER A 269 -3.38 10.45 -6.39
CA SER A 269 -2.16 9.79 -5.95
C SER A 269 -1.01 10.20 -6.86
N VAL A 270 0.00 10.84 -6.29
CA VAL A 270 1.21 11.24 -7.02
C VAL A 270 2.44 10.75 -6.26
N GLY A 271 3.23 9.90 -6.91
CA GLY A 271 4.46 9.41 -6.29
C GLY A 271 5.55 9.06 -7.27
N ILE A 272 6.79 9.27 -6.83
CA ILE A 272 7.99 8.97 -7.61
C ILE A 272 8.96 8.13 -6.77
N ASN A 273 9.35 6.99 -7.32
CA ASN A 273 10.30 6.09 -6.69
C ASN A 273 11.63 6.80 -6.39
N GLY A 274 12.01 6.79 -5.12
CA GLY A 274 13.21 7.42 -4.59
C GLY A 274 13.02 8.88 -4.15
N ALA A 275 11.82 9.44 -4.25
CA ALA A 275 11.56 10.82 -3.84
C ALA A 275 11.75 11.02 -2.34
N GLY A 276 12.36 12.14 -2.00
CA GLY A 276 12.42 12.73 -0.66
C GLY A 276 11.85 14.13 -0.65
N TYR A 277 11.99 14.87 0.44
CA TYR A 277 11.44 16.23 0.52
C TYR A 277 12.08 17.20 -0.48
N ASN A 278 13.40 17.10 -0.68
CA ASN A 278 14.12 17.93 -1.67
C ASN A 278 13.61 17.70 -3.11
N SER A 279 13.15 16.48 -3.42
CA SER A 279 12.56 16.20 -4.73
C SER A 279 11.28 17.02 -4.94
N ILE A 280 10.47 17.21 -3.90
CA ILE A 280 9.23 18.01 -3.97
C ILE A 280 9.56 19.49 -4.11
N LEU A 281 10.52 20.00 -3.33
CA LEU A 281 10.97 21.40 -3.42
C LEU A 281 11.55 21.76 -4.80
N GLY A 282 12.07 20.77 -5.54
CA GLY A 282 12.56 20.95 -6.91
C GLY A 282 11.48 20.97 -8.00
N GLN A 283 10.19 20.82 -7.67
CA GLN A 283 9.11 20.82 -8.65
C GLN A 283 8.66 22.25 -8.99
N THR A 284 9.16 22.77 -10.11
CA THR A 284 8.96 24.17 -10.51
C THR A 284 7.50 24.59 -10.71
N LEU A 285 6.62 23.64 -11.11
CA LEU A 285 5.20 23.91 -11.35
C LEU A 285 4.29 23.49 -10.20
N MET A 286 4.84 23.06 -9.05
CA MET A 286 4.03 22.60 -7.92
C MET A 286 3.05 23.68 -7.45
N ASN A 287 3.53 24.91 -7.24
CA ASN A 287 2.71 25.98 -6.69
C ASN A 287 1.53 26.33 -7.60
N SER A 288 1.76 26.52 -8.89
CA SER A 288 0.69 26.87 -9.84
C SER A 288 -0.32 25.75 -9.99
N HIS A 289 0.12 24.49 -9.97
CA HIS A 289 -0.79 23.35 -10.03
C HIS A 289 -1.60 23.17 -8.73
N LEU A 290 -1.01 23.40 -7.56
CA LEU A 290 -1.75 23.38 -6.28
C LEU A 290 -2.78 24.51 -6.20
N GLN A 291 -2.39 25.72 -6.65
CA GLN A 291 -3.29 26.87 -6.74
C GLN A 291 -4.49 26.61 -7.64
N GLU A 292 -4.32 25.79 -8.68
CA GLU A 292 -5.44 25.40 -9.53
C GLU A 292 -6.26 24.26 -8.91
N MET A 293 -5.59 23.18 -8.47
CA MET A 293 -6.25 22.00 -7.93
C MET A 293 -7.09 22.31 -6.69
N GLN A 294 -6.67 23.31 -5.90
CA GLN A 294 -7.28 23.70 -4.62
C GLN A 294 -7.61 22.46 -3.78
N PRO A 295 -6.59 21.64 -3.41
CA PRO A 295 -6.84 20.45 -2.61
C PRO A 295 -7.44 20.85 -1.26
N ASP A 296 -8.41 20.06 -0.80
CA ASP A 296 -8.99 20.22 0.53
C ASP A 296 -8.13 19.52 1.59
N MET A 297 -7.38 18.49 1.17
CA MET A 297 -6.41 17.77 1.99
C MET A 297 -5.16 17.44 1.17
N VAL A 298 -3.98 17.69 1.75
CA VAL A 298 -2.69 17.20 1.23
C VAL A 298 -2.06 16.24 2.23
N VAL A 299 -1.75 15.03 1.77
CA VAL A 299 -1.06 14.00 2.56
C VAL A 299 0.39 13.93 2.10
N ILE A 300 1.33 14.11 3.01
CA ILE A 300 2.77 14.00 2.78
C ILE A 300 3.25 12.65 3.35
N ASP A 301 3.39 11.64 2.49
CA ASP A 301 3.90 10.30 2.84
C ASP A 301 5.26 10.06 2.14
N LEU A 302 6.28 10.78 2.64
CA LEU A 302 7.64 10.89 2.09
C LEU A 302 8.70 10.82 3.20
N GLY A 303 9.98 10.96 2.81
CA GLY A 303 11.09 11.25 3.74
C GLY A 303 11.99 10.06 4.06
N ALA A 304 11.52 8.82 3.87
CA ALA A 304 12.33 7.63 4.13
C ALA A 304 13.60 7.58 3.25
N ASN A 305 13.50 8.02 1.99
CA ASN A 305 14.62 7.99 1.05
C ASN A 305 15.73 9.00 1.39
N ASP A 306 15.43 10.06 2.15
CA ASP A 306 16.41 11.08 2.53
C ASP A 306 17.46 10.53 3.53
N PHE A 307 17.12 9.49 4.30
CA PHE A 307 18.05 8.82 5.20
C PHE A 307 18.26 7.34 4.89
N TYR A 308 17.49 6.74 3.96
CA TYR A 308 17.65 5.34 3.58
C TYR A 308 18.99 5.11 2.87
N GLY A 309 19.96 4.75 3.69
CA GLY A 309 21.30 4.42 3.24
C GLY A 309 22.32 5.54 3.31
N PHE A 310 21.92 6.67 3.88
CA PHE A 310 22.72 7.85 4.20
C PHE A 310 22.71 8.09 5.70
N THR A 311 23.46 9.10 6.15
CA THR A 311 23.41 9.57 7.54
C THR A 311 22.09 10.29 7.79
N PHE A 312 21.43 10.02 8.91
CA PHE A 312 20.25 10.78 9.33
C PHE A 312 20.68 12.19 9.75
N LYS A 313 20.19 13.20 9.03
CA LYS A 313 20.47 14.61 9.28
C LYS A 313 19.18 15.28 9.74
N GLU A 314 18.96 15.30 11.06
CA GLU A 314 17.70 15.74 11.65
C GLU A 314 17.32 17.17 11.24
N ASP A 315 18.26 18.12 11.37
CA ASP A 315 18.02 19.53 11.07
C ASP A 315 17.70 19.77 9.59
N GLU A 316 18.48 19.19 8.68
CA GLU A 316 18.27 19.31 7.23
C GLU A 316 16.90 18.72 6.84
N LEU A 317 16.56 17.55 7.37
CA LEU A 317 15.32 16.86 7.06
C LEU A 317 14.09 17.60 7.64
N GLY A 318 14.21 18.13 8.86
CA GLY A 318 13.17 18.93 9.51
C GLY A 318 12.92 20.25 8.78
N ASN A 319 13.99 20.92 8.35
CA ASN A 319 13.90 22.14 7.55
C ASN A 319 13.23 21.87 6.20
N ASN A 320 13.61 20.81 5.49
CA ASN A 320 13.02 20.47 4.20
C ASN A 320 11.52 20.13 4.32
N LEU A 321 11.12 19.38 5.35
CA LEU A 321 9.70 19.11 5.60
C LEU A 321 8.92 20.39 5.90
N THR A 322 9.48 21.29 6.72
CA THR A 322 8.87 22.59 7.04
C THR A 322 8.68 23.42 5.77
N LEU A 323 9.68 23.48 4.89
CA LEU A 323 9.58 24.19 3.61
C LEU A 323 8.51 23.59 2.70
N VAL A 324 8.37 22.26 2.65
CA VAL A 324 7.30 21.60 1.88
C VAL A 324 5.93 21.99 2.44
N ILE A 325 5.73 21.97 3.76
CA ILE A 325 4.48 22.36 4.40
C ILE A 325 4.15 23.84 4.09
N GLN A 326 5.13 24.73 4.20
CA GLN A 326 4.97 26.14 3.92
C GLN A 326 4.62 26.41 2.45
N ALA A 327 5.28 25.72 1.51
CA ALA A 327 4.97 25.82 0.09
C ALA A 327 3.53 25.39 -0.21
N ILE A 328 3.06 24.30 0.41
CA ILE A 328 1.67 23.84 0.29
C ILE A 328 0.70 24.86 0.88
N LYS A 329 0.93 25.35 2.11
CA LYS A 329 0.06 26.37 2.74
C LYS A 329 0.00 27.65 1.93
N GLN A 330 1.11 28.06 1.30
CA GLN A 330 1.14 29.23 0.43
C GLN A 330 0.33 29.04 -0.85
N ALA A 331 0.42 27.86 -1.47
CA ALA A 331 -0.24 27.58 -2.73
C ALA A 331 -1.73 27.19 -2.57
N ALA A 332 -2.08 26.54 -1.45
CA ALA A 332 -3.41 26.05 -1.14
C ALA A 332 -3.76 26.35 0.35
N PRO A 333 -4.06 27.62 0.69
CA PRO A 333 -4.21 28.06 2.08
C PRO A 333 -5.38 27.42 2.84
N ASN A 334 -6.38 26.90 2.13
CA ASN A 334 -7.51 26.22 2.73
C ASN A 334 -7.28 24.70 2.94
N ALA A 335 -6.18 24.16 2.42
CA ALA A 335 -5.89 22.74 2.51
C ALA A 335 -5.51 22.35 3.94
N SER A 336 -6.20 21.36 4.49
CA SER A 336 -5.68 20.60 5.63
C SER A 336 -4.47 19.79 5.19
N ILE A 337 -3.53 19.52 6.09
CA ILE A 337 -2.32 18.75 5.78
C ILE A 337 -2.17 17.61 6.79
N ILE A 338 -1.92 16.40 6.28
CA ILE A 338 -1.50 15.24 7.08
C ILE A 338 -0.03 14.95 6.75
N VAL A 339 0.83 15.00 7.77
CA VAL A 339 2.20 14.48 7.67
C VAL A 339 2.20 13.02 8.13
N SER A 340 2.72 12.11 7.32
CA SER A 340 2.90 10.70 7.67
C SER A 340 4.38 10.38 7.86
N CYS A 341 4.68 9.28 8.56
CA CYS A 341 6.03 8.73 8.67
C CYS A 341 6.12 7.34 8.04
N SER A 342 7.35 6.86 7.82
CA SER A 342 7.57 5.51 7.30
C SER A 342 7.43 4.46 8.39
N GLN A 343 6.98 3.26 8.01
CA GLN A 343 7.08 2.06 8.85
C GLN A 343 8.56 1.66 9.07
N ASP A 344 8.78 0.70 9.96
CA ASP A 344 10.11 0.11 10.18
C ASP A 344 10.75 -0.43 8.88
N ILE A 345 12.05 -0.18 8.67
CA ILE A 345 12.78 -0.66 7.48
C ILE A 345 14.15 -1.24 7.84
N TYR A 346 14.68 -2.05 6.91
CA TYR A 346 16.01 -2.65 7.04
C TYR A 346 16.88 -2.33 5.83
N ARG A 347 18.19 -2.19 6.10
CA ARG A 347 19.23 -2.09 5.06
C ARG A 347 20.36 -3.05 5.38
N LYS A 348 20.82 -3.81 4.37
CA LYS A 348 21.93 -4.79 4.53
C LYS A 348 21.75 -5.69 5.77
N ARG A 349 20.51 -6.17 5.99
CA ARG A 349 20.09 -7.01 7.13
C ARG A 349 20.09 -6.34 8.51
N LYS A 350 20.43 -5.05 8.63
CA LYS A 350 20.34 -4.27 9.87
C LYS A 350 19.07 -3.42 9.87
N ASN A 351 18.45 -3.28 11.03
CA ASN A 351 17.35 -2.34 11.23
C ASN A 351 17.87 -0.90 11.06
N VAL A 352 17.08 -0.03 10.44
CA VAL A 352 17.41 1.38 10.27
C VAL A 352 16.81 2.16 11.43
N PHE A 353 17.59 2.36 12.50
CA PHE A 353 17.14 3.05 13.71
C PHE A 353 16.57 4.46 13.44
N ALA A 354 17.09 5.13 12.40
CA ALA A 354 16.62 6.43 11.95
C ALA A 354 15.13 6.49 11.61
N THR A 355 14.44 5.36 11.41
CA THR A 355 12.98 5.35 11.24
C THR A 355 12.22 5.82 12.48
N LEU A 356 12.69 5.46 13.69
CA LEU A 356 12.13 5.96 14.94
C LEU A 356 12.38 7.47 15.09
N GLN A 357 13.62 7.89 14.86
CA GLN A 357 14.02 9.30 14.91
C GLN A 357 13.20 10.14 13.92
N PHE A 358 12.99 9.60 12.71
CA PHE A 358 12.17 10.22 11.70
C PHE A 358 10.71 10.36 12.13
N SER A 359 10.12 9.32 12.75
CA SER A 359 8.76 9.41 13.29
C SER A 359 8.62 10.54 14.31
N GLN A 360 9.57 10.64 15.26
CA GLN A 360 9.60 11.70 16.27
C GLN A 360 9.78 13.09 15.64
N LEU A 361 10.66 13.20 14.65
CA LEU A 361 10.87 14.44 13.90
C LEU A 361 9.59 14.87 13.18
N THR A 362 8.93 13.97 12.44
CA THR A 362 7.69 14.31 11.71
C THR A 362 6.57 14.77 12.63
N GLN A 363 6.45 14.17 13.82
CA GLN A 363 5.52 14.63 14.85
C GLN A 363 5.84 16.07 15.25
N LYS A 364 7.09 16.31 15.69
CA LYS A 364 7.55 17.65 16.11
C LYS A 364 7.28 18.71 15.03
N ILE A 365 7.62 18.43 13.77
CA ILE A 365 7.42 19.38 12.68
C ILE A 365 5.93 19.60 12.39
N ALA A 366 5.10 18.56 12.47
CA ALA A 366 3.65 18.71 12.30
C ALA A 366 3.05 19.63 13.37
N GLN A 367 3.45 19.44 14.63
CA GLN A 367 3.04 20.29 15.75
C GLN A 367 3.49 21.74 15.59
N GLN A 368 4.76 21.95 15.23
CA GLN A 368 5.32 23.30 15.03
C GLN A 368 4.67 24.07 13.87
N ASN A 369 4.01 23.37 12.96
CA ASN A 369 3.36 23.97 11.81
C ASN A 369 1.82 23.88 11.88
N ASP A 370 1.23 23.49 13.01
CA ASP A 370 -0.23 23.34 13.16
C ASP A 370 -0.87 22.51 12.03
N VAL A 371 -0.29 21.36 11.74
CA VAL A 371 -0.83 20.38 10.78
C VAL A 371 -1.04 19.03 11.45
N SER A 372 -1.92 18.21 10.88
CA SER A 372 -2.22 16.90 11.44
C SER A 372 -1.13 15.87 11.12
N TRP A 373 -1.04 14.82 11.93
CA TRP A 373 0.03 13.81 11.85
C TRP A 373 -0.52 12.39 11.92
N TYR A 374 0.06 11.47 11.14
CA TYR A 374 -0.25 10.05 11.19
C TYR A 374 0.99 9.22 11.54
N ASN A 375 0.97 8.63 12.74
CA ASN A 375 2.07 7.82 13.27
C ASN A 375 2.09 6.39 12.72
N TYR A 376 2.31 6.25 11.41
CA TYR A 376 2.31 4.95 10.77
C TYR A 376 3.44 4.04 11.29
N PHE A 377 4.58 4.60 11.72
CA PHE A 377 5.66 3.84 12.36
C PHE A 377 5.17 3.07 13.60
N SER A 378 4.54 3.76 14.55
CA SER A 378 4.02 3.13 15.77
C SER A 378 2.86 2.19 15.47
N VAL A 379 1.89 2.65 14.65
CA VAL A 379 0.70 1.86 14.26
C VAL A 379 1.11 0.53 13.63
N SER A 380 2.09 0.55 12.72
CA SER A 380 2.58 -0.65 12.04
C SER A 380 3.39 -1.61 12.94
N GLY A 381 3.53 -1.28 14.22
CA GLY A 381 4.13 -2.11 15.26
C GLY A 381 5.50 -1.63 15.73
N GLY A 382 5.92 -0.42 15.32
CA GLY A 382 7.16 0.19 15.77
C GLY A 382 8.41 -0.55 15.28
N ARG A 383 9.50 -0.38 16.01
CA ARG A 383 10.81 -0.89 15.62
C ARG A 383 10.82 -2.41 15.51
N TYR A 384 11.56 -2.95 14.55
CA TYR A 384 11.67 -4.37 14.22
C TYR A 384 10.39 -5.03 13.68
N SER A 385 9.26 -4.34 13.68
CA SER A 385 7.99 -4.84 13.15
C SER A 385 8.09 -5.32 11.70
N MET A 386 8.98 -4.77 10.88
CA MET A 386 9.18 -5.19 9.50
C MET A 386 9.54 -6.69 9.37
N LEU A 387 10.19 -7.28 10.38
CA LEU A 387 10.39 -8.74 10.42
C LEU A 387 9.09 -9.49 10.65
N LYS A 388 8.21 -8.97 11.52
CA LYS A 388 6.86 -9.49 11.75
C LYS A 388 6.04 -9.38 10.44
N TRP A 389 6.00 -8.21 9.81
CA TRP A 389 5.40 -8.02 8.47
C TRP A 389 5.92 -9.03 7.43
N ARG A 390 7.24 -9.25 7.36
CA ARG A 390 7.83 -10.24 6.44
C ARG A 390 7.43 -11.67 6.80
N ARG A 391 7.42 -12.05 8.08
CA ARG A 391 6.99 -13.39 8.54
C ARG A 391 5.53 -13.67 8.16
N HIS A 392 4.70 -12.64 8.17
CA HIS A 392 3.29 -12.70 7.75
C HIS A 392 3.09 -12.54 6.23
N GLN A 393 4.15 -12.48 5.44
CA GLN A 393 4.12 -12.31 3.98
C GLN A 393 3.53 -10.96 3.52
N LEU A 394 3.57 -9.96 4.40
CA LEU A 394 3.11 -8.61 4.12
C LEU A 394 4.23 -7.73 3.56
N ALA A 395 5.49 -8.02 3.92
CA ALA A 395 6.67 -7.34 3.38
C ALA A 395 7.49 -8.19 2.40
N LYS A 396 8.17 -7.52 1.45
CA LYS A 396 9.11 -8.14 0.51
C LYS A 396 10.42 -8.54 1.21
N LYS A 397 11.25 -9.30 0.49
CA LYS A 397 12.55 -9.79 1.00
C LYS A 397 13.54 -8.67 1.30
N ASP A 398 13.40 -7.52 0.64
CA ASP A 398 14.23 -6.34 0.87
C ASP A 398 13.97 -5.69 2.24
N LYS A 399 12.81 -5.97 2.86
CA LYS A 399 12.38 -5.41 4.15
C LYS A 399 12.31 -3.87 4.12
N VAL A 400 11.87 -3.35 2.97
CA VAL A 400 11.53 -1.94 2.75
C VAL A 400 10.16 -1.90 2.10
N HIS A 401 9.99 -2.59 0.97
CA HIS A 401 8.76 -2.59 0.21
C HIS A 401 7.77 -3.64 0.73
N LEU A 402 6.49 -3.36 0.54
CA LEU A 402 5.41 -4.28 0.88
C LEU A 402 5.03 -5.17 -0.30
N THR A 403 4.46 -6.32 0.02
CA THR A 403 3.68 -7.11 -0.96
C THR A 403 2.34 -6.41 -1.21
N THR A 404 1.58 -6.84 -2.22
CA THR A 404 0.21 -6.33 -2.44
C THR A 404 -0.66 -6.44 -1.17
N ALA A 405 -0.63 -7.58 -0.48
CA ALA A 405 -1.37 -7.76 0.77
C ALA A 405 -0.90 -6.80 1.88
N GLY A 406 0.40 -6.50 1.94
CA GLY A 406 0.92 -5.51 2.88
C GLY A 406 0.48 -4.08 2.53
N TYR A 407 0.47 -3.72 1.25
CA TYR A 407 -0.03 -2.41 0.82
C TYR A 407 -1.53 -2.24 1.06
N HIS A 408 -2.33 -3.29 0.89
CA HIS A 408 -3.74 -3.25 1.27
C HIS A 408 -3.91 -3.07 2.78
N LEU A 409 -3.14 -3.78 3.62
CA LEU A 409 -3.17 -3.57 5.06
C LEU A 409 -2.73 -2.14 5.46
N LYS A 410 -1.70 -1.58 4.81
CA LYS A 410 -1.34 -0.17 4.98
C LYS A 410 -2.52 0.75 4.64
N GLY A 411 -3.22 0.45 3.54
CA GLY A 411 -4.44 1.12 3.09
C GLY A 411 -5.55 1.09 4.13
N ASP A 412 -5.85 -0.10 4.64
CA ASP A 412 -6.81 -0.33 5.71
C ASP A 412 -6.45 0.50 6.95
N LEU A 413 -5.21 0.41 7.42
CA LEU A 413 -4.76 1.14 8.62
C LEU A 413 -4.90 2.65 8.44
N TYR A 414 -4.46 3.21 7.31
CA TYR A 414 -4.59 4.63 7.03
C TYR A 414 -6.06 5.07 6.96
N LEU A 415 -6.88 4.36 6.17
CA LEU A 415 -8.30 4.68 6.04
C LEU A 415 -9.01 4.58 7.38
N ASN A 416 -8.72 3.55 8.17
CA ASN A 416 -9.30 3.41 9.50
C ASN A 416 -8.89 4.55 10.42
N ALA A 417 -7.62 4.97 10.40
CA ALA A 417 -7.15 6.10 11.20
C ALA A 417 -7.89 7.39 10.83
N PHE A 418 -8.00 7.65 9.54
CA PHE A 418 -8.72 8.79 9.00
C PHE A 418 -10.20 8.78 9.41
N LEU A 419 -10.88 7.63 9.28
CA LEU A 419 -12.28 7.49 9.61
C LEU A 419 -12.55 7.56 11.11
N ASN A 420 -11.71 6.95 11.94
CA ASN A 420 -11.79 7.05 13.40
C ASN A 420 -11.69 8.52 13.82
N SER A 421 -10.67 9.23 13.31
CA SER A 421 -10.48 10.66 13.55
C SER A 421 -11.66 11.50 13.07
N TYR A 422 -12.22 11.21 11.90
CA TYR A 422 -13.41 11.89 11.39
C TYR A 422 -14.65 11.65 12.27
N MET A 423 -14.84 10.44 12.80
CA MET A 423 -15.93 10.15 13.73
C MET A 423 -15.79 10.92 15.04
N HIS A 424 -14.57 11.06 15.58
CA HIS A 424 -14.30 11.92 16.74
C HIS A 424 -14.59 13.39 16.41
N TYR A 425 -14.21 13.84 15.22
CA TYR A 425 -14.53 15.18 14.74
C TYR A 425 -16.04 15.44 14.72
N LEU A 426 -16.85 14.52 14.17
CA LEU A 426 -18.30 14.68 14.11
C LEU A 426 -18.99 14.68 15.48
N LYS A 427 -18.43 14.00 16.48
CA LYS A 427 -19.03 13.90 17.82
C LYS A 427 -18.93 15.17 18.64
N GLY A 428 -17.87 15.94 18.47
CA GLY A 428 -17.64 17.11 19.34
C GLY A 428 -16.63 18.12 18.82
N ARG A 429 -16.10 17.95 17.60
CA ARG A 429 -15.05 18.79 16.99
C ARG A 429 -13.96 19.13 18.01
N PRO A 430 -13.27 18.11 18.56
CA PRO A 430 -12.36 18.35 19.66
C PRO A 430 -11.21 19.24 19.18
N GLU A 431 -10.89 20.26 19.97
CA GLU A 431 -9.78 21.17 19.70
C GLU A 431 -8.47 20.41 19.49
N ARG A 432 -8.33 19.28 20.18
CA ARG A 432 -7.14 18.43 20.16
C ARG A 432 -7.51 16.96 20.11
N LEU A 433 -6.79 16.20 19.29
CA LEU A 433 -6.86 14.73 19.27
C LEU A 433 -5.44 14.18 19.22
N VAL A 434 -4.96 13.63 20.34
CA VAL A 434 -3.61 13.06 20.47
C VAL A 434 -3.69 11.73 21.21
N VAL A 435 -2.87 10.76 20.80
CA VAL A 435 -2.76 9.44 21.43
C VAL A 435 -1.50 9.39 22.30
N ALA A 436 -1.67 9.35 23.63
CA ALA A 436 -0.57 9.27 24.58
C ALA A 436 -0.50 7.87 25.22
N ASP A 437 0.66 7.20 25.12
CA ASP A 437 0.92 5.89 25.76
C ASP A 437 -0.18 4.83 25.52
N GLY A 438 -0.75 4.82 24.31
CA GLY A 438 -1.83 3.90 23.95
C GLY A 438 -3.22 4.25 24.51
N ASN A 439 -3.36 5.40 25.19
CA ASN A 439 -4.64 5.96 25.63
C ASN A 439 -4.91 7.27 24.87
N LEU A 440 -6.14 7.46 24.36
CA LEU A 440 -6.57 8.76 23.84
C LEU A 440 -6.55 9.79 24.97
N ALA A 441 -5.82 10.89 24.78
CA ALA A 441 -5.68 11.93 25.79
C ALA A 441 -6.85 12.93 25.84
N THR A 442 -7.95 12.68 25.11
CA THR A 442 -9.13 13.57 25.10
C THR A 442 -10.47 12.86 25.39
N VAL A 443 -11.02 13.28 26.54
CA VAL A 443 -12.40 13.39 27.07
C VAL A 443 -13.58 12.74 26.32
N ASN A 444 -14.27 11.88 27.08
CA ASN A 444 -15.66 11.38 27.04
C ASN A 444 -16.26 10.72 25.77
N ASP A 445 -16.74 9.51 26.03
CA ASP A 445 -17.85 8.79 25.40
C ASP A 445 -17.70 8.28 23.94
N GLY A 446 -17.06 7.11 23.90
CA GLY A 446 -17.77 5.92 23.40
C GLY A 446 -17.89 5.77 21.89
N LEU A 447 -16.79 5.46 21.21
CA LEU A 447 -16.80 4.55 20.06
C LEU A 447 -15.47 3.77 20.12
N PHE A 448 -15.58 2.51 20.52
CA PHE A 448 -14.49 1.63 20.96
C PHE A 448 -13.79 1.01 19.73
N ILE A 449 -12.48 0.77 19.69
CA ILE A 449 -11.65 -0.05 20.59
C ILE A 449 -11.24 0.69 21.87
N THR A 450 -11.88 0.42 23.02
CA THR A 450 -11.26 0.72 24.32
C THR A 450 -10.40 -0.44 24.80
N LYS A 451 -9.64 -0.16 25.85
CA LYS A 451 -8.96 -1.12 26.72
C LYS A 451 -9.73 -2.41 27.01
N ASP A 452 -11.06 -2.41 26.99
CA ASP A 452 -11.86 -3.60 27.31
C ASP A 452 -11.81 -4.69 26.20
N ASN A 453 -11.37 -4.33 24.99
CA ASN A 453 -11.08 -5.27 23.88
C ASN A 453 -9.58 -5.35 23.54
N LEU A 454 -8.71 -4.82 24.40
CA LEU A 454 -7.26 -4.93 24.28
C LEU A 454 -6.78 -6.15 25.07
N VAL A 455 -6.16 -7.10 24.37
CA VAL A 455 -5.29 -8.07 25.04
C VAL A 455 -3.96 -7.39 25.28
N ASP A 456 -3.88 -6.64 26.38
CA ASP A 456 -2.61 -6.27 27.00
C ASP A 456 -1.93 -7.56 27.47
N PRO A 457 -0.66 -7.87 27.12
CA PRO A 457 0.05 -9.03 27.64
C PRO A 457 0.09 -9.09 29.18
N GLU A 458 0.02 -7.95 29.87
CA GLU A 458 -0.09 -7.88 31.33
C GLU A 458 -1.46 -8.34 31.86
N ASN A 459 -2.53 -8.21 31.05
CA ASN A 459 -3.89 -8.65 31.36
C ASN A 459 -4.38 -9.82 30.48
N ASP A 460 -3.52 -10.41 29.66
CA ASP A 460 -3.81 -11.60 28.88
C ASP A 460 -3.91 -12.78 29.85
N SER A 461 -5.14 -13.13 30.23
CA SER A 461 -5.43 -14.28 31.11
C SER A 461 -4.84 -15.60 30.60
N THR A 462 -4.40 -15.67 29.35
CA THR A 462 -3.77 -16.84 28.72
C THR A 462 -2.24 -16.85 28.79
N LYS A 463 -1.58 -15.77 29.23
CA LYS A 463 -0.12 -15.68 29.39
C LYS A 463 0.30 -15.52 30.86
N THR A 464 1.56 -15.83 31.14
CA THR A 464 2.19 -15.65 32.46
C THR A 464 3.51 -14.94 32.29
N LYS A 465 3.72 -13.92 33.13
CA LYS A 465 4.96 -13.15 33.23
C LYS A 465 6.05 -13.97 33.92
N VAL A 466 7.20 -14.08 33.29
CA VAL A 466 8.42 -14.71 33.81
C VAL A 466 9.54 -13.70 33.74
N VAL A 467 10.22 -13.45 34.87
CA VAL A 467 11.41 -12.59 34.89
C VAL A 467 12.65 -13.43 34.59
N HIS A 468 13.34 -13.13 33.50
CA HIS A 468 14.58 -13.76 33.10
C HIS A 468 15.79 -12.88 33.43
N THR A 469 16.74 -13.41 34.21
CA THR A 469 18.01 -12.75 34.49
C THR A 469 19.08 -13.17 33.48
N VAL A 470 19.59 -12.20 32.71
CA VAL A 470 20.56 -12.41 31.63
C VAL A 470 21.88 -12.97 32.16
N LYS A 471 22.28 -14.15 31.65
CA LYS A 471 23.54 -14.81 32.01
C LYS A 471 24.74 -14.21 31.27
N LYS A 472 25.95 -14.53 31.75
CA LYS A 472 27.22 -14.07 31.14
C LYS A 472 27.27 -14.49 29.66
N GLY A 473 27.32 -13.51 28.76
CA GLY A 473 27.40 -13.73 27.30
C GLY A 473 26.09 -14.15 26.63
N GLU A 474 24.98 -14.20 27.37
CA GLU A 474 23.68 -14.59 26.83
C GLU A 474 23.12 -13.48 25.91
N LYS A 475 22.63 -13.89 24.74
CA LYS A 475 22.06 -12.99 23.73
C LYS A 475 20.53 -13.10 23.78
N LEU A 476 19.83 -12.00 23.47
CA LEU A 476 18.35 -12.04 23.37
C LEU A 476 17.84 -13.16 22.44
N THR A 477 18.57 -13.51 21.38
CA THR A 477 18.20 -14.62 20.49
C THR A 477 18.16 -15.98 21.21
N ALA A 478 19.05 -16.22 22.16
CA ALA A 478 19.07 -17.44 22.95
C ALA A 478 17.91 -17.44 23.97
N ILE A 479 17.62 -16.27 24.55
CA ILE A 479 16.53 -16.06 25.51
C ILE A 479 15.17 -16.25 24.82
N ALA A 480 14.96 -15.58 23.68
CA ALA A 480 13.78 -15.74 22.83
C ALA A 480 13.53 -17.20 22.47
N LYS A 481 14.56 -17.90 21.99
CA LYS A 481 14.49 -19.33 21.68
C LYS A 481 14.13 -20.17 22.91
N LYS A 482 14.69 -19.86 24.07
CA LYS A 482 14.42 -20.57 25.34
C LYS A 482 12.93 -20.48 25.72
N TYR A 483 12.35 -19.29 25.59
CA TYR A 483 10.96 -19.05 25.98
C TYR A 483 9.96 -19.24 24.85
N LYS A 484 10.43 -19.59 23.64
CA LYS A 484 9.60 -19.71 22.42
C LYS A 484 8.83 -18.43 22.09
N VAL A 485 9.43 -17.29 22.42
CA VAL A 485 8.94 -15.94 22.10
C VAL A 485 9.87 -15.34 21.04
N ASP A 486 9.47 -14.23 20.44
CA ASP A 486 10.37 -13.50 19.55
C ASP A 486 11.32 -12.59 20.34
N VAL A 487 12.52 -12.35 19.78
CA VAL A 487 13.48 -11.37 20.32
C VAL A 487 12.83 -10.00 20.46
N ASP A 488 12.05 -9.62 19.46
CA ASP A 488 11.37 -8.33 19.40
C ASP A 488 10.35 -8.19 20.54
N ASP A 489 9.61 -9.26 20.86
CA ASP A 489 8.65 -9.21 21.98
C ASP A 489 9.39 -8.99 23.32
N ILE A 490 10.54 -9.65 23.52
CA ILE A 490 11.39 -9.39 24.69
C ILE A 490 11.87 -7.95 24.73
N MET A 491 12.21 -7.38 23.58
CA MET A 491 12.64 -5.98 23.53
C MET A 491 11.49 -5.02 23.85
N ASP A 492 10.32 -5.26 23.28
CA ASP A 492 9.11 -4.46 23.45
C ASP A 492 8.67 -4.47 24.93
N TRP A 493 8.57 -5.65 25.55
CA TRP A 493 8.17 -5.80 26.96
C TRP A 493 9.10 -5.12 27.96
N ASN A 494 10.34 -4.86 27.55
CA ASN A 494 11.40 -4.36 28.44
C ASN A 494 11.92 -2.98 28.04
N GLY A 495 11.28 -2.30 27.08
CA GLY A 495 11.72 -1.01 26.58
C GLY A 495 13.16 -1.02 26.03
N LEU A 496 13.63 -2.14 25.46
CA LEU A 496 15.01 -2.25 25.01
C LEU A 496 15.20 -1.58 23.66
N GLU A 497 16.08 -0.59 23.61
CA GLU A 497 16.50 0.06 22.37
C GLU A 497 17.46 -0.80 21.55
N THR A 498 18.09 -1.84 22.11
CA THR A 498 19.02 -2.68 21.35
C THR A 498 18.92 -4.13 21.78
N VAL A 499 19.37 -5.04 20.91
CA VAL A 499 19.50 -6.47 21.25
C VAL A 499 20.62 -6.75 22.26
N VAL A 500 21.36 -5.73 22.66
CA VAL A 500 22.45 -5.84 23.63
C VAL A 500 21.84 -5.83 25.02
N VAL A 501 22.04 -6.93 25.73
CA VAL A 501 21.63 -7.08 27.12
C VAL A 501 22.85 -7.30 27.99
N ARG A 502 22.82 -6.73 29.20
CA ARG A 502 23.94 -6.80 30.15
C ARG A 502 23.75 -7.97 31.10
N ARG A 503 24.85 -8.58 31.54
CA ARG A 503 24.82 -9.61 32.58
C ARG A 503 24.06 -9.07 33.79
N GLY A 504 23.12 -9.86 34.32
CA GLY A 504 22.32 -9.50 35.48
C GLY A 504 21.10 -8.62 35.16
N GLN A 505 20.96 -8.14 33.92
CA GLN A 505 19.75 -7.44 33.50
C GLN A 505 18.54 -8.37 33.62
N LYS A 506 17.45 -7.88 34.20
CA LYS A 506 16.18 -8.60 34.32
C LYS A 506 15.32 -8.24 33.12
N LEU A 507 14.74 -9.26 32.51
CA LEU A 507 13.85 -9.13 31.36
C LEU A 507 12.51 -9.78 31.69
N ASP A 508 11.44 -9.03 31.56
CA ASP A 508 10.07 -9.51 31.59
C ASP A 508 9.76 -10.29 30.31
N ILE A 509 9.33 -11.54 30.46
CA ILE A 509 9.02 -12.46 29.37
C ILE A 509 7.61 -12.99 29.57
N TYR A 510 6.70 -12.79 28.61
CA TYR A 510 5.33 -13.32 28.68
C TYR A 510 5.22 -14.60 27.85
N ILE A 511 4.94 -15.73 28.52
CA ILE A 511 4.78 -17.05 27.89
C ILE A 511 3.36 -17.56 28.06
N ASP A 512 2.90 -18.43 27.15
CA ASP A 512 1.56 -19.02 27.24
C ASP A 512 1.42 -19.85 28.53
N LYS A 513 0.28 -19.72 29.23
CA LYS A 513 -0.04 -20.52 30.41
C LYS A 513 -0.09 -22.00 30.02
N PRO A 514 0.61 -22.89 30.75
CA PRO A 514 0.42 -24.32 30.57
C PRO A 514 -1.03 -24.67 30.91
N ALA A 515 -1.70 -25.43 30.03
CA ALA A 515 -3.03 -25.94 30.30
C ALA A 515 -3.05 -26.72 31.63
N PRO A 516 -4.14 -26.66 32.44
CA PRO A 516 -4.22 -27.41 33.67
C PRO A 516 -4.02 -28.89 33.38
N LYS A 517 -3.08 -29.54 34.08
CA LYS A 517 -2.96 -30.99 34.05
C LYS A 517 -4.15 -31.56 34.81
N THR A 518 -5.21 -31.93 34.10
CA THR A 518 -6.28 -32.72 34.66
C THR A 518 -5.73 -34.11 34.98
N ALA A 519 -5.94 -34.55 36.23
CA ALA A 519 -5.49 -35.83 36.75
C ALA A 519 -6.08 -37.01 35.95
N SER A 520 -5.25 -38.03 35.80
CA SER A 520 -5.53 -39.34 35.22
C SER A 520 -6.66 -40.09 35.93
N VAL A 521 -7.56 -40.69 35.16
CA VAL A 521 -8.31 -41.89 35.53
C VAL A 521 -7.89 -43.00 34.56
N THR A 522 -7.53 -44.13 35.15
CA THR A 522 -6.99 -45.38 34.57
C THR A 522 -8.04 -46.25 33.86
N GLU A 523 -7.64 -46.86 32.74
CA GLU A 523 -7.76 -48.27 32.27
C GLU A 523 -8.95 -49.15 32.72
N ASN A 524 -9.51 -50.11 31.97
CA ASN A 524 -9.19 -50.87 30.74
C ASN A 524 -10.50 -51.59 30.29
N THR A 525 -10.73 -51.97 29.03
CA THR A 525 -10.47 -53.28 28.36
C THR A 525 -11.31 -53.26 27.05
N GLU A 526 -11.06 -53.89 25.90
CA GLU A 526 -10.14 -54.92 25.36
C GLU A 526 -10.35 -54.91 23.81
N THR A 527 -9.31 -54.80 22.95
CA THR A 527 -8.61 -55.86 22.14
C THR A 527 -9.46 -56.53 21.04
N VAL A 528 -9.03 -56.98 19.84
CA VAL A 528 -7.77 -57.20 19.05
C VAL A 528 -8.30 -57.57 17.61
N VAL A 529 -7.65 -57.41 16.44
CA VAL A 529 -6.43 -58.05 15.94
C VAL A 529 -5.89 -57.36 14.67
N GLU A 530 -4.58 -57.51 14.53
CA GLU A 530 -3.60 -57.14 13.52
C GLU A 530 -3.37 -58.29 12.51
N GLU A 531 -2.82 -58.03 11.31
CA GLU A 531 -1.70 -58.86 10.79
C GLU A 531 -0.93 -58.23 9.61
N THR A 532 0.36 -58.59 9.60
CA THR A 532 1.51 -58.10 8.82
C THR A 532 1.74 -59.00 7.57
N VAL A 533 2.60 -58.70 6.56
CA VAL A 533 4.04 -59.07 6.47
C VAL A 533 4.60 -58.73 5.04
N THR A 534 5.89 -58.34 4.94
CA THR A 534 6.82 -58.11 3.78
C THR A 534 7.65 -59.38 3.37
N PRO A 535 8.65 -59.44 2.43
CA PRO A 535 8.89 -58.94 1.03
C PRO A 535 9.58 -59.94 -0.01
N THR A 536 9.61 -59.58 -1.33
CA THR A 536 10.57 -59.93 -2.48
C THR A 536 10.73 -61.39 -3.04
N PRO A 537 11.32 -61.73 -4.26
CA PRO A 537 12.25 -61.03 -5.22
C PRO A 537 12.07 -61.27 -6.80
N LYS A 538 13.05 -60.80 -7.63
CA LYS A 538 13.21 -60.68 -9.13
C LYS A 538 13.48 -61.96 -10.00
N LYS A 539 13.18 -61.94 -11.34
CA LYS A 539 14.13 -62.22 -12.49
C LYS A 539 13.59 -62.08 -13.97
N GLU A 540 14.28 -61.24 -14.77
CA GLU A 540 14.89 -61.27 -16.16
C GLU A 540 14.38 -62.00 -17.46
N THR A 541 14.76 -61.40 -18.64
CA THR A 541 14.87 -61.84 -20.09
C THR A 541 13.63 -61.81 -21.03
N ALA A 542 13.62 -61.56 -22.37
CA ALA A 542 14.50 -61.08 -23.47
C ALA A 542 13.62 -60.64 -24.70
N LYS A 543 14.18 -59.98 -25.75
CA LYS A 543 13.52 -59.32 -26.94
C LYS A 543 13.95 -59.99 -28.28
N PRO A 544 13.16 -59.99 -29.40
CA PRO A 544 13.43 -59.02 -30.49
C PRO A 544 12.25 -58.56 -31.41
N LYS A 545 12.57 -57.56 -32.27
CA LYS A 545 11.83 -56.66 -33.23
C LYS A 545 11.03 -57.27 -34.42
N LYS A 546 9.94 -56.59 -34.87
CA LYS A 546 9.83 -55.62 -36.01
C LYS A 546 8.38 -55.05 -36.21
N THR A 547 8.29 -53.79 -36.64
CA THR A 547 7.14 -52.84 -36.81
C THR A 547 6.48 -52.92 -38.22
N PRO A 548 5.38 -52.16 -38.62
CA PRO A 548 4.81 -50.90 -38.07
C PRO A 548 3.26 -50.70 -38.01
N ALA A 549 2.79 -49.78 -37.13
CA ALA A 549 1.91 -48.60 -37.39
C ALA A 549 0.73 -48.29 -36.42
N LYS A 550 0.85 -47.10 -35.79
CA LYS A 550 -0.13 -46.05 -35.32
C LYS A 550 -0.98 -46.17 -34.02
N LYS A 551 -0.75 -45.13 -33.19
CA LYS A 551 -1.53 -44.41 -32.13
C LYS A 551 -1.33 -44.80 -30.64
N LYS A 552 -0.97 -43.76 -29.86
CA LYS A 552 -0.84 -43.56 -28.39
C LYS A 552 0.38 -44.21 -27.69
N GLU A 553 1.22 -43.39 -27.04
CA GLU A 553 2.13 -43.70 -25.90
C GLU A 553 2.57 -42.34 -25.30
N THR A 554 2.46 -41.92 -24.02
CA THR A 554 2.77 -42.41 -22.65
C THR A 554 4.26 -42.46 -22.27
N ASP A 555 4.65 -41.38 -21.58
CA ASP A 555 5.53 -41.28 -20.39
C ASP A 555 6.96 -41.82 -20.45
N GLY A 556 7.90 -40.95 -20.83
CA GLY A 556 9.32 -41.14 -20.59
C GLY A 556 9.73 -40.67 -19.20
N ILE A 557 9.70 -41.55 -18.19
CA ILE A 557 10.18 -41.21 -16.84
C ILE A 557 11.72 -41.02 -16.83
N VAL A 558 12.17 -39.79 -16.63
CA VAL A 558 13.57 -39.36 -16.46
C VAL A 558 13.86 -39.11 -14.98
N ARG A 559 14.96 -39.66 -14.45
CA ARG A 559 15.49 -39.30 -13.12
C ARG A 559 16.47 -38.14 -13.22
N TYR A 560 16.14 -37.03 -12.59
CA TYR A 560 16.91 -35.79 -12.61
C TYR A 560 17.47 -35.47 -11.22
N LYS A 561 18.79 -35.39 -11.10
CA LYS A 561 19.46 -35.00 -9.85
C LYS A 561 19.55 -33.47 -9.77
N VAL A 562 18.87 -32.88 -8.78
CA VAL A 562 18.79 -31.45 -8.51
C VAL A 562 20.19 -30.86 -8.30
N ARG A 563 20.52 -29.82 -9.06
CA ARG A 563 21.81 -29.11 -9.02
C ARG A 563 21.65 -27.78 -8.27
N ASN A 564 22.79 -27.16 -7.92
CA ASN A 564 22.78 -25.85 -7.29
C ASN A 564 22.10 -24.81 -8.20
N GLY A 565 21.11 -24.09 -7.68
CA GLY A 565 20.32 -23.09 -8.43
C GLY A 565 19.04 -23.62 -9.08
N ASP A 566 18.77 -24.94 -9.03
CA ASP A 566 17.53 -25.50 -9.57
C ASP A 566 16.30 -25.16 -8.70
N THR A 567 15.17 -24.96 -9.37
CA THR A 567 13.83 -24.90 -8.78
C THR A 567 12.93 -25.90 -9.50
N LEU A 568 11.82 -26.32 -8.89
CA LEU A 568 10.87 -27.18 -9.61
C LEU A 568 10.41 -26.54 -10.92
N TRP A 569 10.29 -25.21 -10.95
CA TRP A 569 9.92 -24.46 -12.16
C TRP A 569 11.00 -24.53 -13.24
N SER A 570 12.28 -24.32 -12.90
CA SER A 570 13.38 -24.39 -13.89
C SER A 570 13.56 -25.80 -14.45
N ILE A 571 13.37 -26.82 -13.61
CA ILE A 571 13.41 -28.23 -14.01
C ILE A 571 12.20 -28.58 -14.89
N ALA A 572 11.00 -28.15 -14.51
CA ALA A 572 9.76 -28.36 -15.26
C ALA A 572 9.86 -27.75 -16.67
N LYS A 573 10.28 -26.49 -16.77
CA LYS A 573 10.50 -25.78 -18.03
C LYS A 573 11.53 -26.49 -18.92
N LYS A 574 12.65 -26.95 -18.34
CA LYS A 574 13.73 -27.63 -19.08
C LYS A 574 13.30 -28.99 -19.65
N HIS A 575 12.37 -29.66 -18.99
CA HIS A 575 11.91 -31.00 -19.40
C HIS A 575 10.55 -31.00 -20.09
N GLY A 576 9.95 -29.83 -20.34
CA GLY A 576 8.68 -29.71 -21.04
C GLY A 576 7.45 -30.17 -20.22
N VAL A 577 7.54 -30.14 -18.88
CA VAL A 577 6.48 -30.60 -17.98
C VAL A 577 6.01 -29.48 -17.04
N THR A 578 4.97 -29.72 -16.25
CA THR A 578 4.52 -28.80 -15.21
C THR A 578 5.10 -29.13 -13.84
N VAL A 579 5.20 -28.11 -12.98
CA VAL A 579 5.58 -28.28 -11.56
C VAL A 579 4.64 -29.25 -10.85
N ALA A 580 3.34 -29.20 -11.15
CA ALA A 580 2.34 -30.09 -10.57
C ALA A 580 2.59 -31.56 -10.92
N GLN A 581 2.97 -31.86 -12.17
CA GLN A 581 3.33 -33.21 -12.60
C GLN A 581 4.57 -33.73 -11.84
N ILE A 582 5.64 -32.93 -11.76
CA ILE A 582 6.84 -33.32 -10.99
C ILE A 582 6.48 -33.56 -9.51
N LYS A 583 5.68 -32.70 -8.90
CA LYS A 583 5.27 -32.86 -7.49
C LYS A 583 4.46 -34.13 -7.27
N LYS A 584 3.52 -34.43 -8.16
CA LYS A 584 2.71 -35.65 -8.11
C LYS A 584 3.58 -36.90 -8.27
N LEU A 585 4.48 -36.93 -9.25
CA LEU A 585 5.38 -38.06 -9.51
C LEU A 585 6.40 -38.31 -8.39
N ASN A 586 6.69 -37.31 -7.56
CA ASN A 586 7.68 -37.39 -6.48
C ASN A 586 7.08 -37.26 -5.07
N ASN A 587 5.74 -37.30 -4.94
CA ASN A 587 5.02 -37.11 -3.67
C ASN A 587 5.45 -35.83 -2.89
N LEU A 588 5.72 -34.73 -3.59
CA LEU A 588 6.14 -33.46 -3.00
C LEU A 588 4.92 -32.63 -2.56
N ARG A 589 4.84 -32.33 -1.25
CA ARG A 589 3.77 -31.51 -0.65
C ARG A 589 3.94 -29.99 -0.86
N GLY A 590 5.10 -29.56 -1.38
CA GLY A 590 5.46 -28.15 -1.59
C GLY A 590 6.56 -28.02 -2.64
N ASP A 591 7.06 -26.81 -2.84
CA ASP A 591 8.01 -26.53 -3.94
C ASP A 591 9.48 -26.64 -3.52
N ALA A 592 9.73 -27.03 -2.27
CA ALA A 592 11.06 -27.19 -1.72
C ALA A 592 11.72 -28.47 -2.24
N ILE A 593 12.89 -28.31 -2.86
CA ILE A 593 13.78 -29.38 -3.30
C ILE A 593 15.20 -29.13 -2.78
N ARG A 594 15.96 -30.19 -2.49
CA ARG A 594 17.33 -30.09 -1.96
C ARG A 594 18.35 -30.41 -3.05
N ILE A 595 19.48 -29.73 -3.04
CA ILE A 595 20.60 -30.04 -3.94
C ILE A 595 21.01 -31.50 -3.72
N GLY A 596 21.18 -32.25 -4.81
CA GLY A 596 21.47 -33.69 -4.79
C GLY A 596 20.25 -34.60 -4.72
N GLN A 597 19.04 -34.08 -4.45
CA GLN A 597 17.79 -34.83 -4.50
C GLN A 597 17.53 -35.33 -5.93
N THR A 598 17.08 -36.58 -6.09
CA THR A 598 16.70 -37.11 -7.41
C THR A 598 15.19 -37.03 -7.58
N LEU A 599 14.73 -36.39 -8.66
CA LEU A 599 13.34 -36.23 -9.03
C LEU A 599 13.00 -37.10 -10.24
N ILE A 600 11.84 -37.73 -10.21
CA ILE A 600 11.19 -38.47 -11.27
C ILE A 600 10.37 -37.49 -12.12
N ILE A 601 10.71 -37.35 -13.40
CA ILE A 601 10.08 -36.40 -14.32
C ILE A 601 9.52 -37.21 -15.47
N SER A 602 8.23 -37.10 -15.79
CA SER A 602 7.67 -37.81 -16.94
C SER A 602 7.62 -36.92 -18.16
N ARG A 603 8.38 -37.25 -19.21
CA ARG A 603 8.41 -36.55 -20.50
C ARG A 603 7.29 -37.00 -21.42
#